data_AF-A0A645E084-F1
#
_entry.id   AF-A0A645E084-F1
#
_cell.length_a   1.000
_cell.length_b   1.000
_cell.length_c   1.000
_cell.angle_alpha   90.00
_cell.angle_beta   90.00
_cell.angle_gamma   90.00
#
_symmetry.space_group_name_H-M   'P 1'
#
loop_
_entity.id
_entity.type
_entity.pdbx_description
1 polymer ?
#
loop_
_entity_poly.entity_id
_entity_poly.type
_entity_poly.pdbx_seq_one_letter_code
_entity_poly.pdbx_strand_id
1 'polypeptide(L)'
;MNEKIIEALNSADTDLNIATMLITRTDISSALIDRYSNGLHATQLVMDTQNPQGNQKALLQAEIGAARVWTDASKGVMHHKFMVVDNYNSSSDPLVLVGSHNWSSAAETKNDENTLIVHDLNIANQYYQAFAYLYQLSGGVIINPLSVANSPELANHYFIYPNPSTGIFNIKSEKAVSGNTDIRIYDATGRRIYHQIVSQFSMSSIDLTNQPNGIYYVVIANEAGVNHLKMIKH
;
A
#
# COMPACT_ATOMS: atom_id res chain seq x y z
N MET A 1 -6.15 -20.63 -8.46
CA MET A 1 -5.89 -19.20 -8.14
C MET A 1 -5.81 -18.93 -6.64
N ASN A 2 -6.70 -19.51 -5.82
CA ASN A 2 -6.67 -19.36 -4.36
C ASN A 2 -5.32 -19.75 -3.72
N GLU A 3 -4.65 -20.79 -4.22
CA GLU A 3 -3.31 -21.17 -3.77
C GLU A 3 -2.29 -20.04 -3.97
N LYS A 4 -2.37 -19.30 -5.09
CA LYS A 4 -1.49 -18.15 -5.36
C LYS A 4 -1.74 -16.96 -4.43
N ILE A 5 -2.98 -16.80 -3.94
CA ILE A 5 -3.30 -15.81 -2.91
C ILE A 5 -2.62 -16.19 -1.59
N ILE A 6 -2.67 -17.47 -1.22
CA ILE A 6 -2.03 -17.97 0.00
C ILE A 6 -0.50 -17.89 -0.11
N GLU A 7 0.08 -18.23 -1.26
CA GLU A 7 1.53 -18.09 -1.51
C GLU A 7 1.99 -16.64 -1.35
N ALA A 8 1.31 -15.68 -2.00
CA ALA A 8 1.66 -14.25 -1.91
C ALA A 8 1.48 -13.71 -0.48
N LEU A 9 0.44 -14.15 0.22
CA LEU A 9 0.25 -13.81 1.63
C LEU A 9 1.38 -14.34 2.51
N ASN A 10 1.80 -15.58 2.26
CA ASN A 10 2.82 -16.24 3.07
C ASN A 10 4.23 -15.71 2.81
N SER A 11 4.46 -15.04 1.67
CA SER A 11 5.75 -14.41 1.37
C SER A 11 5.98 -13.10 2.14
N ALA A 12 4.97 -12.54 2.80
CA ALA A 12 5.07 -11.23 3.46
C ALA A 12 5.99 -11.26 4.69
N ASP A 13 7.07 -10.47 4.68
CA ASP A 13 8.05 -10.36 5.76
C ASP A 13 7.75 -9.24 6.76
N THR A 14 7.27 -8.08 6.30
CA THR A 14 7.08 -6.88 7.14
C THR A 14 5.64 -6.43 7.24
N ASP A 15 4.90 -6.41 6.13
CA ASP A 15 3.54 -5.88 6.11
C ASP A 15 2.66 -6.54 5.06
N LEU A 16 1.37 -6.54 5.36
CA LEU A 16 0.35 -7.11 4.52
C LEU A 16 -0.88 -6.21 4.53
N ASN A 17 -1.21 -5.62 3.38
CA ASN A 17 -2.28 -4.64 3.26
C ASN A 17 -3.27 -5.11 2.19
N ILE A 18 -4.54 -5.33 2.57
CA ILE A 18 -5.52 -5.98 1.71
C ILE A 18 -6.77 -5.11 1.56
N ALA A 19 -7.16 -4.85 0.32
CA ALA A 19 -8.47 -4.31 -0.01
C ALA A 19 -9.23 -5.32 -0.86
N THR A 20 -10.23 -5.97 -0.27
CA THR A 20 -11.01 -7.00 -0.95
C THR A 20 -12.49 -6.91 -0.62
N MET A 21 -13.35 -7.08 -1.62
CA MET A 21 -14.80 -7.07 -1.42
C MET A 21 -15.25 -8.08 -0.36
N LEU A 22 -14.75 -9.33 -0.44
CA LEU A 22 -15.10 -10.38 0.50
C LEU A 22 -14.02 -11.45 0.57
N ILE A 23 -14.02 -12.16 1.70
CA ILE A 23 -13.28 -13.40 1.91
C ILE A 23 -14.29 -14.40 2.46
N THR A 24 -14.55 -15.49 1.75
CA THR A 24 -15.42 -16.58 2.23
C THR A 24 -14.69 -17.91 2.36
N ARG A 25 -13.41 -17.93 1.99
CA ARG A 25 -12.51 -19.09 2.06
C ARG A 25 -11.83 -19.12 3.42
N THR A 26 -12.05 -20.21 4.16
CA THR A 26 -11.52 -20.38 5.52
C THR A 26 -10.02 -20.62 5.54
N ASP A 27 -9.46 -21.27 4.52
CA ASP A 27 -8.01 -21.47 4.36
C ASP A 27 -7.26 -20.15 4.16
N ILE A 28 -7.84 -19.19 3.43
CA ILE A 28 -7.26 -17.85 3.29
C ILE A 28 -7.31 -17.08 4.61
N SER A 29 -8.45 -17.14 5.33
CA SER A 29 -8.53 -16.48 6.65
C SER A 29 -7.61 -17.14 7.68
N SER A 30 -7.48 -18.47 7.68
CA SER A 30 -6.52 -19.18 8.51
C SER A 30 -5.09 -18.75 8.22
N ALA A 31 -4.70 -18.68 6.95
CA ALA A 31 -3.36 -18.21 6.59
C ALA A 31 -3.09 -16.77 7.07
N LEU A 32 -4.07 -15.86 6.95
CA LEU A 32 -3.98 -14.50 7.50
C LEU A 32 -3.74 -14.49 9.02
N ILE A 33 -4.53 -15.28 9.74
CA ILE A 33 -4.45 -15.39 11.20
C ILE A 33 -3.10 -15.98 11.62
N ASP A 34 -2.62 -16.99 10.89
CA ASP A 34 -1.33 -17.63 11.14
C ASP A 34 -0.18 -16.65 10.93
N ARG A 35 -0.16 -15.87 9.83
CA ARG A 35 0.87 -14.84 9.61
C ARG A 35 0.86 -13.78 10.71
N TYR A 36 -0.32 -13.29 11.08
CA TYR A 36 -0.46 -12.31 12.15
C TYR A 36 0.07 -12.86 13.49
N SER A 37 -0.30 -14.10 13.83
CA SER A 37 0.10 -14.77 15.07
C SER A 37 1.60 -15.06 15.11
N ASN A 38 2.24 -15.21 13.94
CA ASN A 38 3.69 -15.36 13.79
C ASN A 38 4.44 -14.02 13.71
N GLY A 39 3.82 -12.92 14.10
CA GLY A 39 4.50 -11.63 14.29
C GLY A 39 4.36 -10.62 13.16
N LEU A 40 3.62 -10.95 12.08
CA LEU A 40 3.30 -10.01 11.00
C LEU A 40 2.19 -9.02 11.44
N HIS A 41 2.47 -8.27 12.50
CA HIS A 41 1.49 -7.38 13.12
C HIS A 41 1.18 -6.15 12.29
N ALA A 42 1.86 -5.88 11.16
CA ALA A 42 1.39 -4.90 10.18
C ALA A 42 0.48 -5.54 9.12
N THR A 43 -0.36 -6.49 9.54
CA THR A 43 -1.47 -7.03 8.74
C THR A 43 -2.70 -6.13 8.89
N GLN A 44 -3.20 -5.57 7.79
CA GLN A 44 -4.30 -4.59 7.76
C GLN A 44 -5.24 -4.85 6.59
N LEU A 45 -6.55 -4.75 6.85
CA LEU A 45 -7.58 -5.09 5.87
C LEU A 45 -8.70 -4.04 5.84
N VAL A 46 -9.13 -3.71 4.62
CA VAL A 46 -10.41 -3.04 4.36
C VAL A 46 -11.27 -3.94 3.50
N MET A 47 -12.51 -4.18 3.93
CA MET A 47 -13.43 -5.14 3.30
C MET A 47 -14.83 -4.57 3.12
N ASP A 48 -15.57 -5.06 2.13
CA ASP A 48 -17.01 -4.81 2.04
C ASP A 48 -17.78 -5.80 2.96
N THR A 49 -19.09 -5.61 3.08
CA THR A 49 -20.01 -6.47 3.84
C THR A 49 -20.82 -7.41 2.95
N GLN A 50 -20.51 -7.51 1.65
CA GLN A 50 -21.11 -8.52 0.77
C GLN A 50 -20.99 -9.93 1.36
N ASN A 51 -22.06 -10.72 1.18
CA ASN A 51 -22.23 -12.07 1.72
C ASN A 51 -21.98 -12.16 3.25
N PRO A 52 -22.73 -11.42 4.08
CA PRO A 52 -22.39 -11.23 5.50
C PRO A 52 -22.38 -12.52 6.33
N GLN A 53 -23.12 -13.56 5.92
CA GLN A 53 -23.14 -14.86 6.61
C GLN A 53 -21.93 -15.74 6.28
N GLY A 54 -21.39 -15.65 5.06
CA GLY A 54 -20.22 -16.43 4.63
C GLY A 54 -18.89 -15.70 4.74
N ASN A 55 -18.93 -14.37 4.93
CA ASN A 55 -17.75 -13.52 4.95
C ASN A 55 -16.97 -13.69 6.26
N GLN A 56 -15.66 -13.91 6.16
CA GLN A 56 -14.75 -14.18 7.29
C GLN A 56 -14.37 -12.92 8.09
N LYS A 57 -14.93 -11.75 7.75
CA LYS A 57 -14.63 -10.48 8.41
C LYS A 57 -14.78 -10.52 9.94
N ALA A 58 -15.86 -11.09 10.46
CA ALA A 58 -16.10 -11.14 11.90
C ALA A 58 -15.04 -12.00 12.63
N LEU A 59 -14.65 -13.13 12.01
CA LEU A 59 -13.56 -13.98 12.50
C LEU A 59 -12.23 -13.21 12.50
N LEU A 60 -11.89 -12.55 11.39
CA LEU A 60 -10.67 -11.76 11.29
C LEU A 60 -10.64 -10.62 12.32
N GLN A 61 -11.77 -9.92 12.53
CA GLN A 61 -11.88 -8.91 13.57
C GLN A 61 -11.64 -9.47 14.99
N ALA A 62 -12.06 -10.72 15.25
CA ALA A 62 -11.83 -11.37 16.54
C ALA A 62 -10.38 -11.82 16.72
N GLU A 63 -9.77 -12.41 15.70
CA GLU A 63 -8.48 -13.09 15.81
C GLU A 63 -7.27 -12.16 15.59
N ILE A 64 -7.36 -11.22 14.64
CA ILE A 64 -6.28 -10.27 14.37
C ILE A 64 -6.56 -8.88 14.96
N GLY A 65 -7.80 -8.64 15.40
CA GLY A 65 -8.21 -7.43 16.11
C GLY A 65 -9.01 -6.46 15.25
N ALA A 66 -10.12 -5.96 15.80
CA ALA A 66 -11.08 -5.13 15.08
C ALA A 66 -10.47 -3.82 14.51
N ALA A 67 -9.45 -3.27 15.16
CA ALA A 67 -8.75 -2.08 14.68
C ALA A 67 -7.92 -2.32 13.40
N ARG A 68 -7.74 -3.58 12.99
CA ARG A 68 -7.00 -3.99 11.79
C ARG A 68 -7.88 -4.33 10.59
N VAL A 69 -9.18 -4.51 10.83
CA VAL A 69 -10.12 -5.01 9.83
C VAL A 69 -11.34 -4.11 9.80
N TRP A 70 -11.37 -3.22 8.82
CA TRP A 70 -12.41 -2.21 8.69
C TRP A 70 -13.41 -2.58 7.60
N THR A 71 -14.67 -2.18 7.82
CA THR A 71 -15.65 -2.14 6.74
C THR A 71 -15.37 -0.89 5.90
N ASP A 72 -15.30 -1.03 4.58
CA ASP A 72 -15.17 0.10 3.68
C ASP A 72 -16.29 1.14 3.91
N ALA A 73 -15.91 2.42 4.01
CA ALA A 73 -16.84 3.53 4.25
C ALA A 73 -17.19 4.32 2.98
N SER A 74 -16.74 3.87 1.80
CA SER A 74 -17.05 4.54 0.54
C SER A 74 -18.54 4.38 0.16
N LYS A 75 -19.01 5.21 -0.78
CA LYS A 75 -20.37 5.07 -1.30
C LYS A 75 -20.41 3.91 -2.29
N GLY A 76 -21.28 2.93 -2.03
CA GLY A 76 -21.49 1.78 -2.90
C GLY A 76 -20.81 0.54 -2.36
N VAL A 77 -20.51 -0.41 -3.26
CA VAL A 77 -19.80 -1.65 -2.91
C VAL A 77 -18.33 -1.46 -3.24
N MET A 78 -17.46 -1.67 -2.24
CA MET A 78 -16.02 -1.70 -2.46
C MET A 78 -15.67 -2.98 -3.23
N HIS A 79 -15.42 -2.82 -4.53
CA HIS A 79 -15.24 -3.95 -5.44
C HIS A 79 -13.77 -4.26 -5.78
N HIS A 80 -12.81 -3.72 -5.02
CA HIS A 80 -11.40 -4.09 -5.19
C HIS A 80 -11.16 -5.55 -4.78
N LYS A 81 -10.12 -6.17 -5.36
CA LYS A 81 -9.54 -7.45 -4.95
C LYS A 81 -8.03 -7.35 -5.13
N PHE A 82 -7.36 -6.71 -4.18
CA PHE A 82 -5.92 -6.63 -4.20
C PHE A 82 -5.29 -6.80 -2.81
N MET A 83 -4.03 -7.20 -2.83
CA MET A 83 -3.14 -7.36 -1.68
C MET A 83 -1.80 -6.73 -2.03
N VAL A 84 -1.25 -5.97 -1.08
CA VAL A 84 0.10 -5.42 -1.15
C VAL A 84 0.92 -6.07 -0.05
N VAL A 85 2.09 -6.55 -0.44
CA VAL A 85 3.04 -7.25 0.41
C VAL A 85 4.32 -6.44 0.46
N ASP A 86 4.84 -6.26 1.68
CA ASP A 86 6.17 -5.71 1.96
C ASP A 86 6.46 -4.35 1.33
N ASN A 87 5.46 -3.47 1.29
CA ASN A 87 5.65 -2.10 0.79
C ASN A 87 6.74 -1.35 1.58
N TYR A 88 6.98 -1.72 2.84
CA TYR A 88 7.98 -1.09 3.68
C TYR A 88 9.38 -1.72 3.57
N ASN A 89 9.54 -2.86 2.90
CA ASN A 89 10.81 -3.60 2.87
C ASN A 89 11.34 -3.77 1.44
N SER A 90 12.04 -2.76 0.95
CA SER A 90 12.68 -2.78 -0.37
C SER A 90 13.78 -3.85 -0.54
N SER A 91 14.24 -4.46 0.56
CA SER A 91 15.23 -5.55 0.55
C SER A 91 14.58 -6.94 0.47
N SER A 92 13.25 -7.04 0.57
CA SER A 92 12.48 -8.28 0.37
C SER A 92 12.03 -8.42 -1.09
N ASP A 93 10.82 -8.95 -1.34
CA ASP A 93 10.15 -9.00 -2.64
C ASP A 93 8.79 -8.26 -2.60
N PRO A 94 8.79 -6.92 -2.63
CA PRO A 94 7.56 -6.14 -2.61
C PRO A 94 6.68 -6.48 -3.81
N LEU A 95 5.43 -6.85 -3.55
CA LEU A 95 4.51 -7.28 -4.60
C LEU A 95 3.09 -6.78 -4.42
N VAL A 96 2.35 -6.81 -5.54
CA VAL A 96 0.91 -6.61 -5.60
C VAL A 96 0.27 -7.82 -6.24
N LEU A 97 -0.68 -8.43 -5.54
CA LEU A 97 -1.66 -9.32 -6.14
C LEU A 97 -2.92 -8.53 -6.44
N VAL A 98 -3.41 -8.54 -7.68
CA VAL A 98 -4.61 -7.81 -8.11
C VAL A 98 -5.38 -8.58 -9.18
N GLY A 99 -6.71 -8.45 -9.22
CA GLY A 99 -7.50 -9.03 -10.29
C GLY A 99 -9.01 -8.87 -10.11
N SER A 100 -9.78 -9.76 -10.74
CA SER A 100 -11.23 -9.84 -10.59
C SER A 100 -11.67 -10.82 -9.48
N HIS A 101 -10.76 -11.68 -9.04
CA HIS A 101 -11.03 -12.86 -8.23
C HIS A 101 -11.43 -12.54 -6.80
N ASN A 102 -12.70 -12.75 -6.46
CA ASN A 102 -13.14 -12.77 -5.06
C ASN A 102 -12.54 -13.97 -4.33
N TRP A 103 -12.15 -13.82 -3.07
CA TRP A 103 -11.48 -14.87 -2.30
C TRP A 103 -12.49 -15.89 -1.75
N SER A 104 -13.07 -16.65 -2.69
CA SER A 104 -14.23 -17.52 -2.53
C SER A 104 -14.04 -18.82 -3.33
N SER A 105 -14.76 -19.89 -2.97
CA SER A 105 -14.72 -21.14 -3.75
C SER A 105 -15.35 -20.99 -5.13
N ALA A 106 -16.41 -20.19 -5.25
CA ALA A 106 -17.11 -19.98 -6.52
C ALA A 106 -16.22 -19.31 -7.58
N ALA A 107 -15.35 -18.39 -7.15
CA ALA A 107 -14.38 -17.74 -8.02
C ALA A 107 -13.36 -18.74 -8.61
N GLU A 108 -13.06 -19.85 -7.92
CA GLU A 108 -12.11 -20.86 -8.40
C GLU A 108 -12.76 -21.90 -9.32
N THR A 109 -14.00 -22.31 -9.05
CA THR A 109 -14.60 -23.48 -9.71
C THR A 109 -15.70 -23.16 -10.71
N LYS A 110 -16.13 -21.91 -10.81
CA LYS A 110 -17.32 -21.53 -11.58
C LYS A 110 -17.14 -20.26 -12.41
N ASN A 111 -16.42 -19.27 -11.90
CA ASN A 111 -16.27 -17.99 -12.58
C ASN A 111 -15.00 -17.96 -13.44
N ASP A 112 -15.05 -17.21 -14.55
CA ASP A 112 -13.86 -16.85 -15.32
C ASP A 112 -13.19 -15.63 -14.68
N GLU A 113 -12.20 -15.89 -13.84
CA GLU A 113 -11.49 -14.87 -13.06
C GLU A 113 -10.04 -14.76 -13.51
N ASN A 114 -9.43 -13.59 -13.29
CA ASN A 114 -7.98 -13.40 -13.46
C ASN A 114 -7.33 -12.86 -12.19
N THR A 115 -6.04 -13.15 -12.04
CA THR A 115 -5.16 -12.59 -11.01
C THR A 115 -3.79 -12.34 -11.63
N LEU A 116 -3.25 -11.17 -11.36
CA LEU A 116 -1.90 -10.75 -11.72
C LEU A 116 -1.11 -10.56 -10.42
N ILE A 117 0.13 -11.06 -10.42
CA ILE A 117 1.09 -10.82 -9.34
C ILE A 117 2.23 -10.00 -9.96
N VAL A 118 2.50 -8.82 -9.39
CA VAL A 118 3.50 -7.88 -9.87
C VAL A 118 4.55 -7.68 -8.79
N HIS A 119 5.78 -8.10 -9.07
CA HIS A 119 6.95 -7.95 -8.20
C HIS A 119 7.68 -6.66 -8.54
N ASP A 120 7.25 -5.55 -7.94
CA ASP A 120 7.83 -4.23 -8.16
C ASP A 120 7.45 -3.28 -7.01
N LEU A 121 8.46 -2.73 -6.34
CA LEU A 121 8.28 -1.81 -5.22
C LEU A 121 7.47 -0.56 -5.59
N ASN A 122 7.65 0.01 -6.78
CA ASN A 122 6.93 1.22 -7.18
C ASN A 122 5.46 0.94 -7.45
N ILE A 123 5.14 -0.25 -7.98
CA ILE A 123 3.76 -0.69 -8.16
C ILE A 123 3.13 -1.02 -6.80
N ALA A 124 3.84 -1.74 -5.92
CA ALA A 124 3.44 -1.98 -4.54
C ALA A 124 3.10 -0.68 -3.82
N ASN A 125 3.95 0.34 -3.97
CA ASN A 125 3.74 1.65 -3.37
C ASN A 125 2.49 2.38 -3.88
N GLN A 126 2.20 2.31 -5.18
CA GLN A 126 0.97 2.90 -5.73
C GLN A 126 -0.29 2.22 -5.18
N TYR A 127 -0.31 0.90 -5.10
CA TYR A 127 -1.44 0.16 -4.51
C TYR A 127 -1.52 0.36 -3.00
N TYR A 128 -0.40 0.48 -2.32
CA TYR A 128 -0.36 0.80 -0.90
C TYR A 128 -1.01 2.17 -0.61
N GLN A 129 -0.76 3.18 -1.45
CA GLN A 129 -1.41 4.49 -1.32
C GLN A 129 -2.93 4.39 -1.50
N ALA A 130 -3.40 3.60 -2.47
CA ALA A 130 -4.82 3.33 -2.65
C ALA A 130 -5.42 2.61 -1.44
N PHE A 131 -4.75 1.58 -0.92
CA PHE A 131 -5.14 0.91 0.32
C PHE A 131 -5.21 1.89 1.49
N ALA A 132 -4.16 2.69 1.71
CA ALA A 132 -4.07 3.60 2.83
C ALA A 132 -5.22 4.62 2.81
N TYR A 133 -5.57 5.13 1.64
CA TYR A 133 -6.74 5.99 1.47
C TYR A 133 -8.04 5.29 1.90
N LEU A 134 -8.32 4.09 1.37
CA LEU A 134 -9.54 3.34 1.71
C LEU A 134 -9.61 2.99 3.19
N TYR A 135 -8.49 2.54 3.75
CA TYR A 135 -8.37 2.13 5.14
C TYR A 135 -8.59 3.31 6.09
N GLN A 136 -7.97 4.46 5.83
CA GLN A 136 -8.13 5.69 6.62
C GLN A 136 -9.52 6.29 6.47
N LEU A 137 -10.07 6.32 5.25
CA LEU A 137 -11.46 6.74 5.01
C LEU A 137 -12.44 5.92 5.86
N SER A 138 -12.13 4.65 6.08
CA SER A 138 -12.93 3.70 6.86
C SER A 138 -12.69 3.79 8.37
N GLY A 139 -11.81 4.68 8.84
CA GLY A 139 -11.50 4.86 10.26
C GLY A 139 -10.25 4.12 10.74
N GLY A 140 -9.57 3.40 9.85
CA GLY A 140 -8.33 2.69 10.16
C GLY A 140 -7.14 3.63 10.36
N VAL A 141 -6.28 3.26 11.33
CA VAL A 141 -5.00 3.93 11.57
C VAL A 141 -3.88 3.05 11.03
N ILE A 142 -3.08 3.59 10.11
CA ILE A 142 -1.98 2.86 9.48
C ILE A 142 -0.93 2.48 10.51
N ILE A 143 -0.57 1.20 10.50
CA ILE A 143 0.47 0.60 11.31
C ILE A 143 1.67 0.40 10.41
N ASN A 144 2.69 1.24 10.64
CA ASN A 144 3.98 1.08 9.98
C ASN A 144 4.80 0.03 10.74
N PRO A 145 5.16 -1.12 10.11
CA PRO A 145 5.93 -2.17 10.78
C PRO A 145 7.30 -1.70 11.26
N LEU A 146 7.83 -0.65 10.63
CA LEU A 146 9.15 -0.14 10.96
C LEU A 146 9.13 0.90 12.08
N SER A 147 7.95 1.30 12.60
CA SER A 147 7.80 2.34 13.64
C SER A 147 8.48 2.03 14.99
N VAL A 148 9.18 0.90 15.11
CA VAL A 148 10.23 0.71 16.11
C VAL A 148 11.37 1.74 15.91
N ALA A 149 11.58 2.53 16.94
CA ALA A 149 12.29 3.82 16.93
C ALA A 149 13.70 3.86 16.29
N ASN A 150 14.34 2.74 15.93
CA ASN A 150 15.74 2.71 15.51
C ASN A 150 16.07 1.82 14.28
N SER A 151 15.15 1.59 13.34
CA SER A 151 15.55 1.03 12.03
C SER A 151 16.22 2.11 11.16
N PRO A 152 17.47 1.91 10.67
CA PRO A 152 18.12 2.79 9.69
C PRO A 152 17.45 2.75 8.31
N GLU A 153 16.72 1.67 7.99
CA GLU A 153 16.00 1.50 6.73
C GLU A 153 14.84 2.49 6.60
N LEU A 154 14.33 3.02 7.73
CA LEU A 154 13.27 4.02 7.77
C LEU A 154 13.68 5.46 7.49
N ALA A 155 14.96 5.79 7.65
CA ALA A 155 15.42 7.16 7.38
C ALA A 155 15.17 7.55 5.90
N ASN A 156 14.92 6.55 5.05
CA ASN A 156 14.72 6.67 3.62
C ASN A 156 13.29 6.39 3.13
N HIS A 157 12.31 6.17 4.01
CA HIS A 157 10.94 5.95 3.55
C HIS A 157 10.19 7.28 3.37
N TYR A 158 9.69 7.50 2.15
CA TYR A 158 9.03 8.72 1.73
C TYR A 158 7.66 8.43 1.13
N PHE A 159 6.68 9.30 1.42
CA PHE A 159 5.32 9.19 0.90
C PHE A 159 4.98 10.40 0.04
N ILE A 160 4.23 10.16 -1.04
CA ILE A 160 3.65 11.21 -1.89
C ILE A 160 2.14 11.15 -1.75
N TYR A 161 1.51 12.25 -1.32
CA TYR A 161 0.05 12.32 -1.22
C TYR A 161 -0.53 13.74 -1.38
N PRO A 162 -1.72 13.88 -1.99
CA PRO A 162 -2.46 12.83 -2.68
C PRO A 162 -1.73 12.39 -3.96
N ASN A 163 -1.91 11.14 -4.35
CA ASN A 163 -1.42 10.59 -5.61
C ASN A 163 -2.41 9.51 -6.08
N PRO A 164 -3.16 9.73 -7.17
CA PRO A 164 -3.07 10.86 -8.10
C PRO A 164 -3.39 12.23 -7.46
N SER A 165 -2.75 13.28 -7.97
CA SER A 165 -2.91 14.68 -7.55
C SER A 165 -3.52 15.53 -8.67
N THR A 166 -4.17 16.65 -8.32
CA THR A 166 -4.57 17.71 -9.27
C THR A 166 -3.44 18.69 -9.58
N GLY A 167 -2.26 18.49 -9.00
CA GLY A 167 -1.07 19.34 -9.16
C GLY A 167 -0.36 19.64 -7.85
N ILE A 168 -1.08 19.67 -6.73
CA ILE A 168 -0.51 19.93 -5.41
C ILE A 168 -0.43 18.63 -4.61
N PHE A 169 0.75 18.31 -4.09
CA PHE A 169 0.98 17.13 -3.28
C PHE A 169 2.09 17.35 -2.25
N ASN A 170 2.13 16.51 -1.24
CA ASN A 170 3.14 16.54 -0.19
C ASN A 170 4.08 15.35 -0.36
N ILE A 171 5.36 15.60 -0.16
CA ILE A 171 6.36 14.58 0.09
C ILE A 171 6.61 14.57 1.59
N LYS A 172 6.40 13.44 2.26
CA LYS A 172 6.62 13.27 3.70
C LYS A 172 7.66 12.19 3.96
N SER A 173 8.59 12.41 4.89
CA SER A 173 9.43 11.32 5.41
C SER A 173 8.82 10.72 6.67
N GLU A 174 9.02 9.43 6.88
CA GLU A 174 8.53 8.74 8.08
C GLU A 174 9.24 9.25 9.35
N LYS A 175 10.55 9.47 9.26
CA LYS A 175 11.36 10.12 10.30
C LYS A 175 11.88 11.45 9.80
N ALA A 176 12.07 12.40 10.71
CA ALA A 176 12.73 13.66 10.36
C ALA A 176 14.16 13.35 9.87
N VAL A 177 14.46 13.76 8.65
CA VAL A 177 15.77 13.61 8.04
C VAL A 177 16.58 14.86 8.32
N SER A 178 17.72 14.68 8.97
CA SER A 178 18.72 15.73 9.18
C SER A 178 19.74 15.73 8.04
N GLY A 179 20.16 16.91 7.60
CA GLY A 179 21.14 17.06 6.53
C GLY A 179 20.48 17.40 5.19
N ASN A 180 21.31 17.71 4.20
CA ASN A 180 20.82 18.17 2.91
C ASN A 180 20.14 17.02 2.15
N THR A 181 18.85 17.20 1.87
CA THR A 181 18.04 16.32 1.04
C THR A 181 17.71 17.04 -0.25
N ASP A 182 18.16 16.48 -1.37
CA ASP A 182 17.93 16.92 -2.75
C ASP A 182 16.68 16.26 -3.33
N ILE A 183 15.62 17.04 -3.52
CA ILE A 183 14.35 16.63 -4.12
C ILE A 183 14.31 17.12 -5.56
N ARG A 184 14.20 16.18 -6.51
CA ARG A 184 14.13 16.46 -7.95
C ARG A 184 12.88 15.81 -8.51
N ILE A 185 12.20 16.50 -9.44
CA ILE A 185 11.04 15.93 -10.14
C ILE A 185 11.28 16.03 -11.63
N TYR A 186 10.99 14.93 -12.32
CA TYR A 186 11.14 14.77 -13.75
C TYR A 186 9.79 14.45 -14.39
N ASP A 187 9.55 14.99 -15.58
CA ASP A 187 8.44 14.54 -16.43
C ASP A 187 8.77 13.20 -17.11
N ALA A 188 7.81 12.64 -17.84
CA ALA A 188 7.96 11.35 -18.52
C ALA A 188 9.06 11.33 -19.59
N THR A 189 9.55 12.48 -20.04
CA THR A 189 10.66 12.59 -21.01
C THR A 189 12.04 12.64 -20.34
N GLY A 190 12.08 12.65 -19.00
CA GLY A 190 13.30 12.80 -18.22
C GLY A 190 13.75 14.26 -18.05
N ARG A 191 12.92 15.24 -18.45
CA ARG A 191 13.21 16.65 -18.21
C ARG A 191 12.89 16.99 -16.75
N ARG A 192 13.85 17.58 -16.05
CA ARG A 192 13.67 18.05 -14.67
C ARG A 192 12.78 19.30 -14.65
N ILE A 193 11.66 19.22 -13.95
CA ILE A 193 10.66 20.28 -13.81
C ILE A 193 10.68 20.95 -12.43
N TYR A 194 11.28 20.30 -11.44
CA TYR A 194 11.37 20.79 -10.07
C TYR A 194 12.69 20.36 -9.44
N HIS A 195 13.23 21.22 -8.58
CA HIS A 195 14.44 20.95 -7.80
C HIS A 195 14.43 21.80 -6.52
N GLN A 196 14.67 21.16 -5.38
CA GLN A 196 14.80 21.82 -4.09
C GLN A 196 15.80 21.06 -3.21
N ILE A 197 16.63 21.80 -2.47
CA ILE A 197 17.45 21.23 -1.40
C ILE A 197 16.87 21.69 -0.06
N VAL A 198 16.66 20.75 0.86
CA VAL A 198 16.10 20.98 2.20
C VAL A 198 17.00 20.37 3.26
N SER A 199 17.35 21.13 4.29
CA SER A 199 18.36 20.76 5.31
C SER A 199 17.77 20.12 6.58
N GLN A 200 16.48 20.28 6.81
CA GLN A 200 15.68 19.50 7.76
C GLN A 200 14.38 19.14 7.05
N PHE A 201 14.14 17.85 6.86
CA PHE A 201 13.02 17.38 6.07
C PHE A 201 12.12 16.46 6.90
N SER A 202 10.88 16.88 7.07
CA SER A 202 9.78 16.03 7.55
C SER A 202 8.63 16.01 6.53
N MET A 203 8.40 17.16 5.89
CA MET A 203 7.41 17.33 4.84
C MET A 203 7.81 18.49 3.91
N SER A 204 7.58 18.35 2.60
CA SER A 204 7.60 19.45 1.64
C SER A 204 6.37 19.40 0.76
N SER A 205 5.71 20.54 0.58
CA SER A 205 4.59 20.69 -0.34
C SER A 205 5.12 21.11 -1.71
N ILE A 206 4.66 20.41 -2.74
CA ILE A 206 5.05 20.60 -4.13
C ILE A 206 3.83 21.04 -4.92
N ASP A 207 3.99 22.09 -5.71
CA ASP A 207 2.98 22.59 -6.64
C ASP A 207 3.44 22.42 -8.10
N LEU A 208 2.81 21.48 -8.79
CA LEU A 208 2.93 21.23 -10.22
C LEU A 208 1.64 21.56 -10.98
N THR A 209 0.77 22.42 -10.44
CA THR A 209 -0.51 22.80 -11.06
C THR A 209 -0.33 23.28 -12.51
N ASN A 210 0.76 24.02 -12.77
CA ASN A 210 1.10 24.54 -14.10
C ASN A 210 1.78 23.53 -15.03
N GLN A 211 1.97 22.29 -14.60
CA GLN A 211 2.54 21.24 -15.43
C GLN A 211 1.43 20.41 -16.09
N PRO A 212 1.67 19.82 -17.27
CA PRO A 212 0.70 18.96 -17.94
C PRO A 212 0.21 17.80 -17.07
N ASN A 213 -0.94 17.23 -17.40
CA ASN A 213 -1.35 15.97 -16.77
C ASN A 213 -0.44 14.85 -17.27
N GLY A 214 -0.09 13.91 -16.39
CA GLY A 214 0.85 12.85 -16.72
C GLY A 214 1.57 12.26 -15.52
N ILE A 215 2.54 11.40 -15.82
CA ILE A 215 3.40 10.74 -14.84
C ILE A 215 4.63 11.60 -14.59
N TYR A 216 4.97 11.73 -13.31
CA TYR A 216 6.15 12.41 -12.81
C TYR A 216 6.97 11.47 -11.94
N TYR A 217 8.29 11.57 -12.05
CA TYR A 217 9.24 10.80 -11.25
C TYR A 217 9.89 11.73 -10.23
N VAL A 218 9.71 11.43 -8.96
CA VAL A 218 10.30 12.15 -7.85
C VAL A 218 11.54 11.38 -7.39
N VAL A 219 12.67 12.07 -7.33
CA VAL A 219 13.94 11.53 -6.84
C VAL A 219 14.33 12.29 -5.59
N ILE A 220 14.58 11.57 -4.50
CA ILE A 220 14.98 12.14 -3.23
C ILE A 220 16.35 11.56 -2.88
N ALA A 221 17.38 12.40 -2.82
CA ALA A 221 18.74 12.00 -2.55
C ALA A 221 19.32 12.71 -1.32
N ASN A 222 19.97 11.96 -0.44
CA ASN A 222 20.69 12.48 0.72
C ASN A 222 21.85 11.54 1.06
N GLU A 223 22.52 11.77 2.19
CA GLU A 223 23.63 10.93 2.65
C GLU A 223 23.23 9.47 2.93
N ALA A 224 21.96 9.21 3.24
CA ALA A 224 21.45 7.87 3.48
C ALA A 224 21.07 7.12 2.18
N GLY A 225 20.99 7.79 1.03
CA GLY A 225 20.80 7.13 -0.26
C GLY A 225 19.94 7.92 -1.25
N VAL A 226 19.45 7.21 -2.27
CA VAL A 226 18.58 7.76 -3.33
C VAL A 226 17.29 6.95 -3.39
N ASN A 227 16.15 7.65 -3.33
CA ASN A 227 14.81 7.07 -3.43
C ASN A 227 14.11 7.58 -4.69
N HIS A 228 13.40 6.68 -5.35
CA HIS A 228 12.61 6.96 -6.55
C HIS A 228 11.14 6.71 -6.23
N LEU A 229 10.29 7.69 -6.53
CA LEU A 229 8.86 7.65 -6.31
C LEU A 229 8.14 8.12 -7.58
N LYS A 230 6.88 7.73 -7.72
CA LYS A 230 6.03 8.12 -8.84
C LYS A 230 4.87 8.99 -8.35
N MET A 231 4.61 10.08 -9.05
CA MET A 231 3.44 10.95 -8.87
C MET A 231 2.65 10.99 -10.18
N ILE A 232 1.32 10.88 -10.10
CA ILE A 232 0.40 10.99 -11.24
C ILE A 232 -0.41 12.28 -11.08
N LYS A 233 -0.35 13.17 -12.07
CA LYS A 233 -1.20 14.36 -12.16
C LYS A 233 -2.34 14.14 -13.16
N HIS A 234 -3.56 14.48 -12.77
CA HIS A 234 -4.76 14.40 -13.60
C HIS A 234 -5.53 15.73 -13.64
#